data_AF-A0A9N9DEC8-F1
#
_entry.id   AF-A0A9N9DEC8-F1
#
_cell.length_a   1.000
_cell.length_b   1.000
_cell.length_c   1.000
_cell.angle_alpha   90.00
_cell.angle_beta   90.00
_cell.angle_gamma   90.00
#
_symmetry.space_group_name_H-M   'P 1'
#
loop_
_entity.id
_entity.type
_entity.pdbx_description
1 polymer ?
#
loop_
_entity_poly.entity_id
_entity_poly.type
_entity_poly.pdbx_seq_one_letter_code
_entity_poly.pdbx_strand_id
1 'polypeptide(L)' 'MDELPDYYVVLGINNTATSSEIRDAYKLRALETHPDRYPIIDSTVTREEATKAFQKVADAYFVLSDPTQREKY' A
#
# COMPACT_ATOMS: atom_id res chain seq x y z
N MET A 1 -4.92 18.09 -11.09
CA MET A 1 -4.23 18.49 -9.85
C MET A 1 -3.94 17.19 -9.14
N ASP A 2 -2.66 16.84 -9.09
CA ASP A 2 -2.04 15.65 -8.50
C ASP A 2 -2.48 14.26 -9.01
N GLU A 3 -1.79 13.82 -10.08
CA GLU A 3 -1.66 12.42 -10.51
C GLU A 3 -0.30 11.87 -10.05
N LEU A 4 0.04 12.05 -8.78
CA LEU A 4 1.09 11.24 -8.13
C LEU A 4 0.43 9.92 -7.71
N PRO A 5 1.07 8.75 -7.94
CA PRO A 5 0.51 7.48 -7.53
C PRO A 5 0.26 7.54 -6.03
N ASP A 6 -1.01 7.53 -5.68
CA ASP A 6 -1.50 7.98 -4.39
C ASP A 6 -1.20 6.87 -3.36
N TYR A 7 0.05 6.80 -2.92
CA TYR A 7 0.54 5.80 -1.98
C TYR A 7 -0.30 5.79 -0.69
N TYR A 8 -0.84 6.96 -0.33
CA TYR A 8 -1.82 7.11 0.73
C TYR A 8 -3.11 6.35 0.42
N VAL A 9 -3.68 6.46 -0.79
CA VAL A 9 -4.84 5.66 -1.23
C VAL A 9 -4.51 4.16 -1.33
N VAL A 10 -3.31 3.80 -1.79
CA VAL A 10 -2.83 2.40 -1.84
C VAL A 10 -2.76 1.78 -0.44
N LEU A 11 -2.36 2.55 0.57
CA LEU A 11 -2.37 2.15 1.97
C LEU A 11 -3.75 2.34 2.63
N GLY A 12 -4.64 3.12 2.02
CA GLY A 12 -5.97 3.43 2.56
C GLY A 12 -5.95 4.44 3.70
N ILE A 13 -4.93 5.29 3.75
CA ILE A 13 -4.71 6.28 4.78
C ILE A 13 -4.82 7.69 4.21
N ASN A 14 -4.94 8.67 5.09
CA ASN A 14 -4.96 10.07 4.67
C ASN A 14 -3.54 10.59 4.43
N ASN A 15 -3.40 11.64 3.62
CA ASN A 15 -2.12 12.34 3.42
C ASN A 15 -1.58 12.99 4.72
N THR A 16 -2.45 13.21 5.70
CA THR A 16 -2.12 13.68 7.05
C THR A 16 -1.70 12.55 8.00
N ALA A 17 -1.68 11.29 7.55
CA ALA A 17 -1.34 10.15 8.38
C ALA A 17 0.12 10.21 8.87
N THR A 18 0.31 9.82 10.12
CA THR A 18 1.65 9.75 10.73
C THR A 18 2.39 8.49 10.30
N SER A 19 3.72 8.47 10.46
CA SER A 19 4.54 7.27 10.18
C SER A 19 4.07 6.02 10.95
N SER A 20 3.47 6.22 12.13
CA SER A 20 2.86 5.14 12.90
C SER A 20 1.62 4.58 12.22
N GLU A 21 0.72 5.44 11.71
CA GLU A 21 -0.46 5.03 10.95
C GLU A 21 -0.09 4.38 9.61
N ILE A 22 0.92 4.91 8.91
CA ILE A 22 1.46 4.30 7.68
C ILE A 22 1.90 2.86 7.94
N ARG A 23 2.58 2.61 9.07
CA ARG A 23 3.05 1.27 9.45
C ARG A 23 1.91 0.32 9.84
N ASP A 24 0.89 0.83 10.53
CA ASP A 24 -0.27 0.03 10.92
C ASP A 24 -1.13 -0.32 9.70
N ALA A 25 -1.38 0.66 8.83
CA ALA A 25 -2.09 0.46 7.57
C ALA A 25 -1.34 -0.48 6.61
N TYR A 26 0.00 -0.39 6.54
CA TYR A 26 0.81 -1.34 5.79
C TYR A 26 0.60 -2.78 6.29
N LYS A 27 0.61 -3.01 7.61
CA LYS A 27 0.34 -4.34 8.17
C LYS A 27 -1.05 -4.84 7.80
N LEU A 28 -2.08 -4.01 7.93
CA LEU A 28 -3.45 -4.35 7.55
C LEU A 28 -3.54 -4.67 6.06
N ARG A 29 -3.02 -3.78 5.20
CA ARG A 29 -3.05 -3.95 3.74
C ARG A 29 -2.22 -5.12 3.27
N ALA A 30 -1.08 -5.41 3.87
CA ALA A 30 -0.27 -6.59 3.57
C ALA A 30 -1.02 -7.91 3.89
N LEU A 31 -1.83 -7.91 4.95
CA LEU A 31 -2.69 -9.03 5.30
C LEU A 31 -3.89 -9.17 4.34
N GLU A 32 -4.44 -8.05 3.86
CA GLU A 32 -5.53 -8.02 2.87
C GLU A 32 -5.05 -8.38 1.46
N THR A 33 -3.89 -7.86 1.05
CA THR A 33 -3.22 -8.15 -0.24
C THR A 33 -2.51 -9.49 -0.31
N HIS A 34 -2.55 -10.27 0.79
CA HIS A 34 -1.95 -11.58 0.79
C HIS A 34 -2.62 -12.48 -0.26
N PRO A 35 -1.86 -13.13 -1.16
CA PRO A 35 -2.40 -13.94 -2.26
C PRO A 35 -3.21 -15.15 -1.79
N ASP A 36 -3.17 -15.45 -0.48
CA ASP A 36 -3.98 -16.49 0.17
C ASP A 36 -5.40 -15.99 0.53
N ARG A 37 -5.58 -14.68 0.77
CA ARG A 37 -6.88 -14.05 1.07
C ARG A 37 -7.48 -13.35 -0.14
N TYR A 38 -6.66 -12.85 -1.07
CA TYR A 38 -7.12 -12.22 -2.31
C TYR A 38 -8.07 -13.06 -3.19
N PRO A 39 -7.89 -14.39 -3.38
CA PRO A 39 -8.83 -15.20 -4.17
C PRO A 39 -10.21 -15.33 -3.52
N ILE A 40 -10.37 -14.89 -2.26
CA ILE A 40 -11.66 -14.88 -1.54
C ILE A 40 -12.43 -13.57 -1.82
N ILE A 41 -11.72 -12.48 -2.13
CA ILE A 41 -12.31 -11.13 -2.28
C ILE A 41 -12.81 -10.93 -3.70
N ASP A 42 -12.07 -11.41 -4.70
CA ASP A 42 -12.47 -11.27 -6.10
C ASP A 42 -11.90 -12.39 -6.97
N SER A 43 -12.79 -13.25 -7.48
CA SER A 43 -12.43 -14.45 -8.27
C SER A 43 -11.83 -14.12 -9.66
N THR A 44 -11.73 -12.83 -10.01
CA THR A 44 -11.12 -12.36 -11.26
C THR A 44 -9.64 -12.01 -11.12
N VAL A 45 -9.12 -11.93 -9.89
CA VAL A 45 -7.76 -11.46 -9.63
C VAL A 45 -6.77 -12.63 -9.65
N THR A 46 -5.83 -12.59 -10.59
CA THR A 46 -4.75 -13.58 -10.69
C THR A 46 -3.67 -13.33 -9.64
N ARG A 47 -2.87 -14.36 -9.35
CA ARG A 47 -1.72 -14.29 -8.44
C ARG A 47 -0.74 -13.16 -8.78
N GLU A 48 -0.65 -12.82 -10.07
CA GLU A 48 0.17 -11.71 -10.58
C GLU A 48 -0.34 -10.34 -10.13
N GLU A 49 -1.65 -10.13 -10.18
CA GLU A 49 -2.29 -8.90 -9.71
C GLU A 49 -2.17 -8.77 -8.19
N ALA A 50 -2.34 -9.87 -7.44
CA ALA A 50 -2.09 -9.88 -6.00
C ALA A 50 -0.61 -9.53 -5.67
N THR A 51 0.33 -10.05 -6.46
CA THR A 51 1.76 -9.71 -6.32
C THR A 51 2.02 -8.22 -6.61
N LYS A 52 1.40 -7.67 -7.66
CA LYS A 52 1.49 -6.23 -7.98
C LYS A 52 0.88 -5.36 -6.87
N ALA A 53 -0.27 -5.77 -6.33
CA ALA A 53 -0.93 -5.04 -5.24
C ALA A 53 -0.03 -5.03 -3.99
N PHE A 54 0.52 -6.18 -3.62
CA PHE A 54 1.46 -6.28 -2.50
C PHE A 54 2.72 -5.44 -2.72
N GLN A 55 3.31 -5.47 -3.93
CA GLN A 55 4.44 -4.61 -4.29
C GLN A 55 4.10 -3.13 -4.17
N LYS A 56 2.93 -2.68 -4.65
CA LYS A 56 2.49 -1.29 -4.50
C LYS A 56 2.34 -0.88 -3.04
N VAL A 57 1.78 -1.75 -2.20
CA VAL A 57 1.63 -1.51 -0.76
C VAL A 57 3.00 -1.42 -0.07
N ALA A 58 3.95 -2.28 -0.44
CA ALA A 58 5.31 -2.24 0.07
C ALA A 58 6.09 -0.99 -0.37
N ASP A 59 5.96 -0.60 -1.64
CA ASP A 59 6.58 0.60 -2.21
C ASP A 59 6.02 1.87 -1.55
N ALA A 60 4.70 1.95 -1.42
CA ALA A 60 4.00 3.01 -0.70
C ALA A 60 4.52 3.16 0.73
N TYR A 61 4.62 2.04 1.45
CA TYR A 61 5.15 2.04 2.81
C TYR A 61 6.62 2.45 2.84
N PHE A 62 7.45 1.98 1.91
CA PHE A 62 8.87 2.30 1.88
C PHE A 62 9.12 3.80 1.66
N VAL A 63 8.36 4.42 0.76
CA VAL A 63 8.44 5.87 0.48
C VAL A 63 7.88 6.68 1.65
N LEU A 64 6.72 6.31 2.20
CA LEU A 64 6.04 7.11 3.22
C LEU A 64 6.58 6.88 4.65
N SER A 65 7.12 5.71 4.94
CA SER A 65 7.63 5.36 6.27
C SER A 65 8.97 6.03 6.57
N ASP A 66 9.77 6.33 5.55
CA ASP A 66 11.07 6.97 5.73
C ASP A 66 10.97 8.46 5.41
N PRO A 67 11.22 9.36 6.38
CA PRO A 67 11.13 10.80 6.14
C PRO A 67 12.10 11.26 5.04
N THR A 68 13.26 10.61 4.90
CA THR A 68 14.26 10.92 3.88
C THR A 68 13.80 10.53 2.47
N GLN A 69 13.09 9.40 2.35
CA GLN A 69 12.47 8.97 1.10
C GLN A 69 11.29 9.88 0.76
N ARG A 70 10.48 10.22 1.76
CA ARG A 70 9.34 11.13 1.63
C ARG A 70 9.74 12.55 1.22
N GLU A 71 10.90 13.05 1.65
CA GLU A 71 11.41 14.35 1.19
C GLU A 71 11.99 14.32 -0.23
N LYS A 72 12.40 13.13 -0.71
CA LYS A 72 12.87 12.93 -2.08
C LYS A 72 11.75 12.69 -3.08
N TYR A 73 10.54 12.43 -2.60
CA TYR A 73 9.35 12.12 -3.37
C TYR A 73 8.42 13.33 -3.43
#